data_AF-A0A3R7V3W5-F1
#
_entry.id   AF-A0A3R7V3W5-F1
#
_cell.length_a   1.000
_cell.length_b   1.000
_cell.length_c   1.000
_cell.angle_alpha   90.00
_cell.angle_beta   90.00
_cell.angle_gamma   90.00
#
_symmetry.space_group_name_H-M   'P 1'
#
loop_
_entity.id
_entity.type
_entity.pdbx_description
1 polymer ?
#
loop_
_entity_poly.entity_id
_entity_poly.type
_entity_poly.pdbx_seq_one_letter_code
_entity_poly.pdbx_strand_id
1 'polypeptide(L)'
;MVAFGADWGEPYTCEQWMNSFDITYPIADFETGMPNWYQEDIPINLQMHQIGWGLPYNIIIDHNMEVIWGGVNDLAEEEVWEEAVTMIESALNHLNVEALVDNDEDGTANECDDCPDSHLYAVGNFDFSEELVVDGLNFVYAPSIEIYDLLFLSDLVSSGDEISPCYVEASDFTGDNALDLIDIMALASYIVEGN
;
A
#
# COMPACT_ATOMS: atom_id res chain seq x y z
N MET A 1 12.51 -7.90 -7.95
CA MET A 1 12.27 -8.89 -9.02
C MET A 1 12.40 -10.28 -8.43
N VAL A 2 11.61 -11.24 -8.87
CA VAL A 2 11.68 -12.66 -8.47
C VAL A 2 11.42 -13.47 -9.72
N ALA A 3 12.25 -14.48 -10.00
CA ALA A 3 11.99 -15.43 -11.07
C ALA A 3 11.38 -16.72 -10.51
N PHE A 4 10.67 -17.45 -11.36
CA PHE A 4 10.16 -18.79 -11.05
C PHE A 4 10.80 -19.77 -12.01
N GLY A 5 11.36 -20.85 -11.49
CA GLY A 5 12.04 -21.86 -12.30
C GLY A 5 11.96 -23.24 -11.67
N ALA A 6 12.18 -24.25 -12.50
CA ALA A 6 12.45 -25.62 -12.08
C ALA A 6 13.91 -25.95 -12.40
N ASP A 7 14.50 -26.89 -11.67
CA ASP A 7 15.87 -27.32 -11.89
C ASP A 7 15.95 -28.34 -13.05
N TRP A 8 16.12 -27.85 -14.28
CA TRP A 8 16.18 -28.68 -15.48
C TRP A 8 17.52 -29.42 -15.65
N GLY A 9 18.58 -29.00 -14.94
CA GLY A 9 19.93 -29.56 -15.06
C GLY A 9 20.62 -29.39 -16.43
N GLU A 10 19.96 -28.78 -17.42
CA GLU A 10 20.46 -28.60 -18.79
C GLU A 10 19.96 -27.26 -19.37
N PRO A 11 20.82 -26.29 -19.75
CA PRO A 11 22.29 -26.30 -19.60
C PRO A 11 22.77 -25.97 -18.18
N TYR A 12 21.88 -25.49 -17.29
CA TYR A 12 22.23 -25.05 -15.94
C TYR A 12 21.13 -25.43 -14.94
N THR A 13 21.54 -25.74 -13.72
CA THR A 13 20.64 -25.77 -12.56
C THR A 13 20.21 -24.36 -12.12
N CYS A 14 19.20 -24.22 -11.26
CA CYS A 14 18.79 -22.91 -10.74
C CYS A 14 19.96 -22.15 -10.07
N GLU A 15 20.79 -22.85 -9.26
CA GLU A 15 22.00 -22.25 -8.67
C GLU A 15 23.05 -21.88 -9.73
N GLN A 16 23.20 -22.70 -10.77
CA GLN A 16 24.16 -22.41 -11.85
C GLN A 16 23.71 -21.24 -12.71
N TRP A 17 22.41 -21.07 -12.95
CA TRP A 17 21.84 -19.89 -13.59
C TRP A 17 22.20 -18.62 -12.83
N MET A 18 22.00 -18.63 -11.51
CA MET A 18 22.32 -17.48 -10.65
C MET A 18 23.80 -17.10 -10.75
N ASN A 19 24.70 -18.08 -10.62
CA ASN A 19 26.14 -17.83 -10.59
C ASN A 19 26.74 -17.52 -11.98
N SER A 20 26.16 -18.06 -13.05
CA SER A 20 26.72 -17.92 -14.41
C SER A 20 26.33 -16.61 -15.09
N PHE A 21 25.18 -16.05 -14.73
CA PHE A 21 24.65 -14.81 -15.31
C PHE A 21 24.59 -13.64 -14.32
N ASP A 22 25.21 -13.79 -13.14
CA ASP A 22 25.27 -12.77 -12.09
C ASP A 22 23.87 -12.25 -11.69
N ILE A 23 22.92 -13.17 -11.56
CA ILE A 23 21.54 -12.85 -11.22
C ILE A 23 21.50 -12.48 -9.72
N THR A 24 21.12 -11.23 -9.43
CA THR A 24 21.08 -10.70 -8.05
C THR A 24 19.72 -10.88 -7.36
N TYR A 25 18.70 -11.29 -8.11
CA TYR A 25 17.37 -11.56 -7.58
C TYR A 25 17.14 -13.06 -7.33
N PRO A 26 16.26 -13.43 -6.37
CA PRO A 26 15.98 -14.83 -6.09
C PRO A 26 15.22 -15.51 -7.24
N ILE A 27 15.49 -16.80 -7.42
CA ILE A 27 14.72 -17.72 -8.25
C ILE A 27 13.96 -18.65 -7.30
N ALA A 28 12.64 -18.56 -7.31
CA ALA A 28 11.75 -19.48 -6.61
C ALA A 28 11.69 -20.81 -7.36
N ASP A 29 12.20 -21.84 -6.72
CA ASP A 29 12.13 -23.21 -7.21
C ASP A 29 10.73 -23.79 -6.95
N PHE A 30 10.07 -24.24 -8.02
CA PHE A 30 8.76 -24.90 -7.93
C PHE A 30 8.83 -26.43 -8.15
N GLU A 31 10.03 -27.00 -8.18
CA GLU A 31 10.22 -28.45 -8.22
C GLU A 31 9.61 -29.14 -6.99
N THR A 32 8.81 -30.16 -7.27
CA THR A 32 8.19 -31.08 -6.31
C THR A 32 8.96 -32.40 -6.21
N GLY A 33 10.03 -32.54 -7.02
CA GLY A 33 10.82 -33.77 -7.14
C GLY A 33 10.10 -34.89 -7.90
N MET A 34 9.05 -34.55 -8.66
CA MET A 34 8.32 -35.52 -9.46
C MET A 34 9.01 -35.79 -10.80
N PRO A 35 8.89 -37.01 -11.36
CA PRO A 35 9.57 -37.35 -12.62
C PRO A 35 8.97 -36.65 -13.86
N ASN A 36 7.83 -35.99 -13.70
CA ASN A 36 7.05 -35.41 -14.78
C ASN A 36 6.66 -33.98 -14.43
N TRP A 37 7.18 -33.06 -15.24
CA TRP A 37 7.01 -31.62 -15.13
C TRP A 37 5.55 -31.12 -15.14
N TYR A 38 4.60 -31.90 -15.67
CA TYR A 38 3.16 -31.58 -15.57
C TYR A 38 2.63 -31.63 -14.14
N GLN A 39 3.41 -32.20 -13.22
CA GLN A 39 3.04 -32.43 -11.84
C GLN A 39 3.72 -31.43 -10.90
N GLU A 40 4.58 -30.53 -11.40
CA GLU A 40 5.17 -29.49 -10.56
C GLU A 40 4.11 -28.49 -10.06
N ASP A 41 4.37 -27.92 -8.88
CA ASP A 41 3.48 -26.97 -8.20
C ASP A 41 3.67 -25.54 -8.75
N ILE A 42 3.57 -25.40 -10.07
CA ILE A 42 3.61 -24.09 -10.73
C ILE A 42 2.33 -23.32 -10.34
N PRO A 43 2.43 -22.05 -9.88
CA PRO A 43 1.26 -21.23 -9.64
C PRO A 43 0.39 -21.15 -10.90
N ILE A 44 -0.86 -21.62 -10.82
CA ILE A 44 -1.74 -21.79 -11.99
C ILE A 44 -1.96 -20.49 -12.78
N ASN A 45 -1.88 -19.34 -12.11
CA ASN A 45 -1.99 -18.01 -12.73
C ASN A 45 -0.76 -17.62 -13.56
N LEU A 46 0.39 -18.26 -13.32
CA LEU A 46 1.61 -18.17 -14.13
C LEU A 46 1.71 -19.32 -15.15
N GLN A 47 0.84 -20.33 -15.04
CA GLN A 47 0.84 -21.53 -15.88
C GLN A 47 -0.17 -21.37 -17.04
N MET A 48 0.25 -20.77 -18.15
CA MET A 48 -0.59 -20.71 -19.35
C MET A 48 -0.42 -21.97 -20.22
N HIS A 49 -0.94 -23.10 -19.74
CA HIS A 49 -0.91 -24.41 -20.41
C HIS A 49 -1.48 -24.43 -21.85
N GLN A 50 -2.16 -23.36 -22.27
CA GLN A 50 -2.76 -23.22 -23.62
C GLN A 50 -1.84 -22.55 -24.65
N ILE A 51 -0.75 -21.88 -24.24
CA ILE A 51 0.06 -21.02 -25.12
C ILE A 51 1.38 -21.67 -25.54
N GLY A 52 1.79 -22.74 -24.85
CA GLY A 52 3.02 -23.47 -25.14
C GLY A 52 3.96 -23.46 -23.95
N TRP A 53 4.68 -24.57 -23.77
CA TRP A 53 5.56 -24.81 -22.63
C TRP A 53 6.94 -24.20 -22.86
N GLY A 54 7.53 -23.57 -21.83
CA GLY A 54 8.87 -22.97 -21.91
C GLY A 54 8.91 -21.55 -22.48
N LEU A 55 7.75 -20.90 -22.64
CA LEU A 55 7.69 -19.50 -23.01
C LEU A 55 7.82 -18.63 -21.75
N PRO A 56 8.80 -17.70 -21.69
CA PRO A 56 8.95 -16.82 -20.53
C PRO A 56 7.69 -15.97 -20.38
N TYR A 57 7.10 -16.04 -19.19
CA TYR A 57 5.97 -15.22 -18.81
C TYR A 57 6.46 -14.18 -17.81
N ASN A 58 6.30 -12.92 -18.17
CA ASN A 58 6.75 -11.80 -17.34
C ASN A 58 5.51 -11.06 -16.82
N ILE A 59 5.53 -10.70 -15.55
CA ILE A 59 4.49 -9.91 -14.92
C ILE A 59 5.11 -8.79 -14.08
N ILE A 60 4.44 -7.65 -14.05
CA ILE A 60 4.74 -6.53 -13.16
C ILE A 60 3.52 -6.34 -12.27
N ILE A 61 3.77 -6.34 -10.97
CA ILE A 61 2.78 -6.13 -9.91
C ILE A 61 3.14 -4.81 -9.22
N ASP A 62 2.15 -3.97 -8.98
CA ASP A 62 2.33 -2.69 -8.27
C ASP A 62 2.25 -2.84 -6.74
N HIS A 63 2.26 -1.72 -6.02
CA HIS A 63 2.17 -1.69 -4.56
C HIS A 63 0.80 -2.07 -4.01
N ASN A 64 -0.25 -2.01 -4.84
CA ASN A 64 -1.62 -2.42 -4.51
C ASN A 64 -1.87 -3.90 -4.78
N MET A 65 -0.82 -4.66 -5.12
CA MET A 65 -0.89 -6.07 -5.49
C MET A 65 -1.70 -6.33 -6.78
N GLU A 66 -1.79 -5.34 -7.67
CA GLU A 66 -2.47 -5.47 -8.95
C GLU A 66 -1.48 -5.76 -10.09
N VAL A 67 -1.90 -6.59 -11.04
CA VAL A 67 -1.10 -6.86 -12.25
C VAL A 67 -1.30 -5.71 -13.24
N ILE A 68 -0.30 -4.85 -13.36
CA ILE A 68 -0.35 -3.66 -14.24
C ILE A 68 0.19 -3.95 -15.64
N TRP A 69 1.00 -5.00 -15.79
CA TRP A 69 1.55 -5.42 -17.07
C TRP A 69 1.91 -6.91 -17.01
N GLY A 70 1.72 -7.63 -18.11
CA GLY A 70 2.17 -9.00 -18.18
C GLY A 70 1.79 -9.73 -19.47
N GLY A 71 2.53 -10.79 -19.77
CA GLY A 71 2.34 -11.55 -21.00
C GLY A 71 3.47 -12.51 -21.32
N VAL A 72 3.27 -13.28 -22.39
CA VAL A 72 4.33 -14.06 -23.03
C VAL A 72 5.15 -13.10 -23.90
N ASN A 73 6.16 -12.49 -23.29
CA ASN A 73 6.91 -11.38 -23.86
C ASN A 73 8.41 -11.69 -23.80
N ASP A 74 9.12 -11.44 -24.91
CA ASP A 74 10.58 -11.53 -24.93
C ASP A 74 11.19 -10.19 -24.50
N LEU A 75 11.70 -10.14 -23.27
CA LEU A 75 12.35 -8.94 -22.73
C LEU A 75 13.68 -8.60 -23.43
N ALA A 76 14.17 -9.45 -24.34
CA ALA A 76 15.30 -9.09 -25.20
C ALA A 76 14.91 -8.15 -26.35
N GLU A 77 13.62 -8.00 -26.64
CA GLU A 77 13.12 -7.04 -27.62
C GLU A 77 13.07 -5.62 -27.01
N GLU A 78 13.71 -4.66 -27.69
CA GLU A 78 13.88 -3.29 -27.18
C GLU A 78 12.54 -2.59 -26.89
N GLU A 79 11.54 -2.73 -27.78
CA GLU A 79 10.21 -2.13 -27.60
C GLU A 79 9.47 -2.72 -26.38
N VAL A 80 9.56 -4.03 -26.18
CA VAL A 80 8.95 -4.74 -25.03
C VAL A 80 9.64 -4.33 -23.74
N TRP A 81 10.96 -4.19 -23.77
CA TRP A 81 11.74 -3.71 -22.63
C TRP A 81 11.39 -2.28 -22.24
N GLU A 82 11.30 -1.36 -23.20
CA GLU A 82 10.91 0.03 -22.96
C GLU A 82 9.50 0.14 -22.37
N GLU A 83 8.55 -0.65 -22.86
CA GLU A 83 7.19 -0.72 -22.31
C GLU A 83 7.21 -1.21 -20.85
N ALA A 84 7.91 -2.32 -20.58
CA ALA A 84 8.01 -2.87 -19.23
C ALA A 84 8.67 -1.87 -18.25
N VAL A 85 9.75 -1.20 -18.65
CA VAL A 85 10.42 -0.17 -17.85
C VAL A 85 9.48 1.02 -17.58
N THR A 86 8.74 1.48 -18.60
CA THR A 86 7.78 2.58 -18.45
C THR A 86 6.70 2.24 -17.41
N MET A 87 6.19 1.01 -17.43
CA MET A 87 5.21 0.55 -16.44
C MET A 87 5.80 0.48 -15.02
N ILE A 88 7.05 0.03 -14.88
CA ILE A 88 7.76 0.02 -13.58
C ILE A 88 7.95 1.46 -13.08
N GLU A 89 8.44 2.37 -13.92
CA GLU A 89 8.64 3.77 -13.55
C GLU A 89 7.33 4.46 -13.16
N SER A 90 6.24 4.17 -13.89
CA SER A 90 4.92 4.66 -13.52
C SER A 90 4.44 4.12 -12.18
N ALA A 91 4.65 2.83 -11.88
CA ALA A 91 4.29 2.23 -10.60
C ALA A 91 5.14 2.77 -9.44
N LEU A 92 6.42 3.03 -9.69
CA LEU A 92 7.35 3.63 -8.74
C LEU A 92 7.05 5.11 -8.50
N ASN A 93 6.52 5.84 -9.47
CA ASN A 93 6.13 7.24 -9.28
C ASN A 93 4.99 7.39 -8.27
N HIS A 94 4.05 6.44 -8.21
CA HIS A 94 3.05 6.36 -7.13
C HIS A 94 3.65 5.99 -5.77
N LEU A 95 4.94 5.61 -5.73
CA LEU A 95 5.69 5.37 -4.49
C LEU A 95 6.71 6.47 -4.22
N ASN A 96 6.77 7.50 -5.06
CA ASN A 96 7.75 8.55 -4.91
C ASN A 96 7.40 9.37 -3.66
N VAL A 97 8.42 9.73 -2.88
CA VAL A 97 8.26 10.34 -1.55
C VAL A 97 7.56 11.70 -1.59
N GLU A 98 7.51 12.36 -2.75
CA GLU A 98 6.70 13.58 -2.97
C GLU A 98 5.19 13.30 -3.05
N ALA A 99 4.79 12.06 -3.32
CA ALA A 99 3.42 11.57 -3.29
C ALA A 99 3.01 11.11 -1.88
N LEU A 100 4.00 10.86 -0.99
CA LEU A 100 3.84 10.67 0.45
C LEU A 100 3.92 11.99 1.23
N VAL A 101 3.77 13.14 0.56
CA VAL A 101 3.59 14.39 1.27
C VAL A 101 2.24 14.30 1.94
N ASP A 102 2.27 14.38 3.25
CA ASP A 102 1.15 14.47 4.17
C ASP A 102 1.31 15.86 4.82
N ASN A 103 0.59 16.85 4.26
CA ASN A 103 0.77 18.26 4.59
C ASN A 103 0.14 18.64 5.93
N ASP A 104 -0.88 17.89 6.34
CA ASP A 104 -1.60 18.01 7.60
C ASP A 104 -1.09 17.08 8.70
N GLU A 105 -0.21 16.15 8.34
CA GLU A 105 0.44 15.20 9.24
C GLU A 105 -0.57 14.28 9.96
N ASP A 106 -1.71 13.98 9.31
CA ASP A 106 -2.77 13.15 9.88
C ASP A 106 -2.56 11.64 9.64
N GLY A 107 -1.52 11.29 8.86
CA GLY A 107 -1.13 9.93 8.53
C GLY A 107 -1.61 9.47 7.15
N THR A 108 -2.39 10.29 6.44
CA THR A 108 -2.84 10.04 5.07
C THR A 108 -2.07 10.93 4.10
N ALA A 109 -1.56 10.35 3.00
CA ALA A 109 -0.84 11.14 2.01
C ALA A 109 -1.82 11.97 1.15
N ASN A 110 -1.48 13.21 0.79
CA ASN A 110 -2.39 14.15 0.11
C ASN A 110 -3.03 13.61 -1.20
N GLU A 111 -2.37 12.67 -1.89
CA GLU A 111 -2.94 12.06 -3.11
C GLU A 111 -4.00 10.97 -2.82
N CYS A 112 -3.95 10.42 -1.61
CA CYS A 112 -4.89 9.45 -1.05
C CYS A 112 -5.86 10.10 -0.05
N ASP A 113 -5.63 11.36 0.30
CA ASP A 113 -6.46 12.10 1.23
C ASP A 113 -7.62 12.77 0.49
N ASP A 114 -8.84 12.41 0.88
CA ASP A 114 -10.07 13.04 0.38
C ASP A 114 -10.31 14.42 1.05
N CYS A 115 -9.50 14.75 2.05
CA CYS A 115 -9.55 15.96 2.84
C CYS A 115 -8.61 17.04 2.36
N PRO A 116 -8.91 18.31 2.69
CA PRO A 116 -8.01 19.38 2.35
C PRO A 116 -6.75 19.30 3.22
N ASP A 117 -5.57 19.27 2.59
CA ASP A 117 -4.20 19.42 3.15
C ASP A 117 -4.04 20.54 4.20
N SER A 118 -4.65 20.41 5.37
CA SER A 118 -4.75 21.46 6.36
C SER A 118 -4.81 20.80 7.72
N HIS A 119 -3.78 21.03 8.53
CA HIS A 119 -3.60 20.46 9.87
C HIS A 119 -4.84 20.45 10.76
N LEU A 120 -5.86 21.28 10.51
CA LEU A 120 -7.18 21.22 11.14
C LEU A 120 -7.92 19.87 10.95
N TYR A 121 -7.73 19.20 9.81
CA TYR A 121 -8.26 17.87 9.52
C TYR A 121 -7.30 16.86 10.14
N ALA A 122 -7.56 16.55 11.41
CA ALA A 122 -6.73 15.63 12.19
C ALA A 122 -7.63 14.68 12.96
N VAL A 123 -7.14 13.45 13.19
CA VAL A 123 -7.85 12.43 13.95
C VAL A 123 -8.23 12.98 15.34
N GLY A 124 -9.53 12.98 15.64
CA GLY A 124 -10.07 13.50 16.90
C GLY A 124 -10.53 14.97 16.90
N ASN A 125 -10.31 15.76 15.84
CA ASN A 125 -10.75 17.17 15.75
C ASN A 125 -11.98 17.31 14.82
N PHE A 126 -13.17 17.25 15.38
CA PHE A 126 -14.44 17.21 14.64
C PHE A 126 -15.07 18.58 14.45
N ASP A 127 -14.77 19.53 15.34
CA ASP A 127 -15.24 20.89 15.21
C ASP A 127 -14.25 21.79 14.45
N PHE A 128 -13.14 21.20 13.98
CA PHE A 128 -12.03 21.84 13.26
C PHE A 128 -11.49 23.05 14.04
N SER A 129 -11.51 22.96 15.37
CA SER A 129 -10.97 23.99 16.23
C SER A 129 -9.45 23.90 16.30
N GLU A 130 -8.85 25.04 16.62
CA GLU A 130 -7.40 25.18 16.79
C GLU A 130 -7.10 25.83 18.15
N GLU A 131 -6.05 25.38 18.80
CA GLU A 131 -5.49 26.00 19.98
C GLU A 131 -4.09 26.57 19.73
N LEU A 132 -3.76 27.63 20.48
CA LEU A 132 -2.45 28.24 20.39
C LEU A 132 -1.47 27.50 21.30
N VAL A 133 -0.61 26.69 20.70
CA VAL A 133 0.44 25.94 21.40
C VAL A 133 1.74 26.72 21.38
N VAL A 134 2.43 26.71 22.53
CA VAL A 134 3.75 27.33 22.68
C VAL A 134 4.82 26.26 22.56
N ASP A 135 5.44 26.16 21.38
CA ASP A 135 6.63 25.34 21.17
C ASP A 135 7.90 26.19 21.38
N GLY A 136 8.40 26.16 22.61
CA GLY A 136 9.59 26.93 23.01
C GLY A 136 9.36 28.44 22.99
N LEU A 137 9.83 29.11 21.92
CA LEU A 137 9.64 30.56 21.69
C LEU A 137 8.69 30.86 20.52
N ASN A 138 8.18 29.82 19.85
CA ASN A 138 7.26 29.94 18.73
C ASN A 138 5.83 29.76 19.20
N PHE A 139 4.92 30.50 18.55
CA PHE A 139 3.48 30.31 18.69
C PHE A 139 2.99 29.60 17.44
N VAL A 140 2.43 28.41 17.62
CA VAL A 140 1.91 27.56 16.53
C VAL A 140 0.44 27.30 16.82
N TYR A 141 -0.38 27.30 15.78
CA TYR A 141 -1.76 26.81 15.89
C TYR A 141 -1.73 25.31 15.66
N ALA A 142 -2.30 24.56 16.60
CA ALA A 142 -2.43 23.11 16.51
C ALA A 142 -3.91 22.74 16.63
N PRO A 143 -4.32 21.55 16.14
CA PRO A 143 -5.68 21.04 16.32
C PRO A 143 -6.05 20.98 17.80
N SER A 144 -7.24 21.48 18.13
CA SER A 144 -7.76 21.44 19.48
C SER A 144 -8.67 20.22 19.61
N ILE A 145 -8.23 19.20 20.35
CA ILE A 145 -9.01 17.99 20.63
C ILE A 145 -9.55 18.07 22.06
N GLU A 146 -10.84 18.38 22.18
CA GLU A 146 -11.51 18.67 23.44
C GLU A 146 -12.83 17.89 23.63
N ILE A 147 -13.56 18.20 24.70
CA ILE A 147 -14.84 17.56 25.00
C ILE A 147 -15.91 17.80 23.93
N TYR A 148 -15.81 18.88 23.14
CA TYR A 148 -16.78 19.16 22.09
C TYR A 148 -16.69 18.15 20.96
N ASP A 149 -15.47 17.75 20.58
CA ASP A 149 -15.17 16.69 19.63
C ASP A 149 -15.82 15.36 20.03
N LEU A 150 -15.67 14.99 21.30
CA LEU A 150 -16.31 13.79 21.85
C LEU A 150 -17.84 13.83 21.72
N LEU A 151 -18.44 15.00 21.96
CA LEU A 151 -19.90 15.17 21.84
C LEU A 151 -20.35 15.09 20.38
N PHE A 152 -19.58 15.63 19.44
CA PHE A 152 -19.84 15.50 18.01
C PHE A 152 -19.73 14.05 17.53
N LEU A 153 -18.67 13.34 17.89
CA LEU A 153 -18.50 11.92 17.59
C LEU A 153 -19.64 11.08 18.16
N SER A 154 -20.08 11.38 19.39
CA SER A 154 -21.20 10.68 20.01
C SER A 154 -22.53 10.90 19.28
N ASP A 155 -22.78 12.11 18.77
CA ASP A 155 -23.98 12.41 18.00
C ASP A 155 -23.94 11.68 16.66
N LEU A 156 -22.78 11.68 16.02
CA LEU A 156 -22.50 11.05 14.75
C LEU A 156 -22.75 9.53 14.76
N VAL A 157 -22.16 8.83 15.73
CA VAL A 157 -22.38 7.38 15.94
C VAL A 157 -23.86 7.09 16.23
N SER A 158 -24.59 8.04 16.82
CA SER A 158 -26.00 7.89 17.16
C SER A 158 -26.94 8.19 15.99
N SER A 159 -26.61 9.15 15.12
CA SER A 159 -27.45 9.57 14.00
C SER A 159 -27.29 8.65 12.80
N GLY A 160 -26.08 8.12 12.59
CA GLY A 160 -25.75 7.27 11.43
C GLY A 160 -25.88 8.01 10.10
N ASP A 161 -25.77 9.34 10.12
CA ASP A 161 -25.83 10.17 8.92
C ASP A 161 -24.60 9.93 8.03
N GLU A 162 -24.78 10.04 6.70
CA GLU A 162 -23.65 10.07 5.77
C GLU A 162 -22.84 11.35 5.98
N ILE A 163 -21.59 11.17 6.31
CA ILE A 163 -20.66 12.24 6.67
C ILE A 163 -19.64 12.39 5.56
N SER A 164 -19.09 13.60 5.40
CA SER A 164 -18.00 13.79 4.44
C SER A 164 -16.81 12.88 4.81
N PRO A 165 -15.99 12.47 3.84
CA PRO A 165 -14.80 11.65 4.08
C PRO A 165 -13.95 12.13 5.27
N CYS A 166 -13.80 13.45 5.43
CA CYS A 166 -13.04 14.03 6.55
C CYS A 166 -13.59 13.82 7.94
N TYR A 167 -14.90 13.67 8.06
CA TYR A 167 -15.45 13.27 9.35
C TYR A 167 -15.26 11.79 9.59
N VAL A 168 -15.20 10.97 8.54
CA VAL A 168 -14.93 9.52 8.68
C VAL A 168 -13.50 9.33 9.16
N GLU A 169 -12.54 9.99 8.53
CA GLU A 169 -11.13 10.01 8.92
C GLU A 169 -10.92 10.55 10.34
N ALA A 170 -11.50 11.71 10.65
CA ALA A 170 -11.44 12.25 12.01
C ALA A 170 -12.12 11.34 13.06
N SER A 171 -13.08 10.50 12.63
CA SER A 171 -13.89 9.64 13.50
C SER A 171 -13.29 8.31 13.90
N ASP A 172 -12.38 7.76 13.08
CA ASP A 172 -11.70 6.50 13.36
C ASP A 172 -10.50 6.75 14.29
N PHE A 173 -10.79 7.08 15.55
CA PHE A 173 -9.76 7.36 16.55
C PHE A 173 -8.90 6.12 16.87
N THR A 174 -9.41 4.92 16.60
CA THR A 174 -8.69 3.67 16.85
C THR A 174 -7.89 3.14 15.66
N GLY A 175 -8.14 3.66 14.46
CA GLY A 175 -7.49 3.25 13.20
C GLY A 175 -7.92 1.87 12.73
N ASP A 176 -9.12 1.40 13.10
CA ASP A 176 -9.61 0.06 12.78
C ASP A 176 -10.63 0.03 11.63
N ASN A 177 -10.89 1.18 11.02
CA ASN A 177 -11.87 1.44 9.96
C ASN A 177 -13.33 1.16 10.36
N ALA A 178 -13.63 1.11 11.66
CA ALA A 178 -15.00 1.07 12.16
C ALA A 178 -15.29 2.36 12.94
N LEU A 179 -16.48 2.92 12.71
CA LEU A 179 -17.00 4.02 13.52
C LEU A 179 -17.98 3.45 14.55
N ASP A 180 -17.55 3.31 15.79
CA ASP A 180 -18.40 2.78 16.84
C ASP A 180 -18.15 3.37 18.25
N LEU A 181 -18.68 2.69 19.26
CA LEU A 181 -18.57 3.12 20.64
C LEU A 181 -17.13 3.08 21.18
N ILE A 182 -16.26 2.26 20.57
CA ILE A 182 -14.85 2.11 20.94
C ILE A 182 -14.10 3.40 20.60
N ASP A 183 -14.36 4.05 19.47
CA ASP A 183 -13.74 5.33 19.11
C ASP A 183 -14.12 6.44 20.10
N ILE A 184 -15.39 6.49 20.51
CA ILE A 184 -15.85 7.40 21.57
C ILE A 184 -15.08 7.15 22.86
N MET A 185 -14.89 5.88 23.25
CA MET A 185 -14.14 5.55 24.47
C MET A 185 -12.65 5.90 24.36
N ALA A 186 -12.05 5.68 23.20
CA ALA A 186 -10.65 5.96 22.94
C ALA A 186 -10.37 7.47 22.97
N LEU A 187 -11.19 8.26 22.28
CA LEU A 187 -11.13 9.73 22.31
C LEU A 187 -11.38 10.28 23.73
N ALA A 188 -12.36 9.72 24.45
CA ALA A 188 -12.60 10.12 25.84
C ALA A 188 -11.40 9.82 26.75
N SER A 189 -10.71 8.70 26.55
CA SER A 189 -9.50 8.36 27.31
C SER A 189 -8.38 9.35 27.01
N TYR A 190 -8.17 9.67 25.73
CA TYR A 190 -7.18 10.64 25.28
C TYR A 190 -7.37 12.02 25.92
N ILE A 191 -8.59 12.56 25.87
CA ILE A 191 -8.93 13.86 26.49
C ILE A 191 -8.70 13.83 28.02
N VAL A 192 -9.03 12.72 28.70
CA VAL A 192 -8.89 12.60 30.17
C VAL A 192 -7.44 12.46 30.60
N GLU A 193 -6.60 11.81 29.80
CA GLU A 193 -5.16 11.67 30.05
C GLU A 193 -4.41 12.99 29.81
N GLY A 194 -5.06 13.93 29.10
CA GLY A 194 -4.68 15.34 29.03
C GLY A 194 -3.65 15.64 27.96
N ASN A 195 -3.99 15.30 26.71
CA ASN A 195 -3.26 15.53 25.45
C ASN A 195 -1.73 15.68 25.60
#